data_AF-A0A951P6A9-F1
#
_entry.id   AF-A0A951P6A9-F1
#
_cell.length_a   1.000
_cell.length_b   1.000
_cell.length_c   1.000
_cell.angle_alpha   90.00
_cell.angle_beta   90.00
_cell.angle_gamma   90.00
#
_symmetry.space_group_name_H-M   'P 1'
#
loop_
_entity.id
_entity.type
_entity.pdbx_description
1 polymer ?
#
loop_
_entity_poly.entity_id
_entity_poly.type
_entity_poly.pdbx_seq_one_letter_code
_entity_poly.pdbx_strand_id
1 'polypeptide(L)'
;MNCPQCSSTHINKNGHCRGKQNYRCKVCGRQFVESRSTKGYSEDAKQICLKMYRDGVGFRAIGRATGISHNTIINWVKQTEAEQSEPDEQDRQIEQHPYKSVQSSESAHLCSSNLLKKISY
;
A
#
# COMPACT_ATOMS: atom_id res chain seq x y z
N MET A 1 -3.24 -31.33 -21.89
CA MET A 1 -3.86 -30.20 -21.16
C MET A 1 -5.30 -30.61 -20.86
N ASN A 2 -5.71 -30.52 -19.60
CA ASN A 2 -7.01 -31.02 -19.15
C ASN A 2 -7.84 -29.86 -18.60
N CYS A 3 -9.16 -29.98 -18.63
CA CYS A 3 -10.02 -28.97 -18.05
C CYS A 3 -9.75 -28.83 -16.54
N PRO A 4 -9.44 -27.64 -16.01
CA PRO A 4 -9.14 -27.46 -14.58
C PRO A 4 -10.36 -27.62 -13.67
N GLN A 5 -11.58 -27.71 -14.24
CA GLN A 5 -12.82 -27.83 -13.48
C GLN A 5 -13.37 -29.27 -13.44
N CYS A 6 -13.22 -30.04 -14.52
CA CYS A 6 -13.79 -31.39 -14.63
C CYS A 6 -12.76 -32.46 -15.07
N SER A 7 -11.49 -32.08 -15.22
CA SER A 7 -10.38 -32.94 -15.63
C SER A 7 -10.52 -33.62 -17.01
N SER A 8 -11.59 -33.34 -17.76
CA SER A 8 -11.83 -33.88 -19.10
C SER A 8 -10.72 -33.49 -20.09
N THR A 9 -10.41 -34.41 -20.99
CA THR A 9 -9.48 -34.25 -22.13
C THR A 9 -10.16 -33.65 -23.36
N HIS A 10 -11.50 -33.56 -23.39
CA HIS A 10 -12.24 -33.00 -24.52
C HIS A 10 -12.23 -31.47 -24.47
N ILE A 11 -11.21 -30.87 -25.09
CA ILE A 11 -10.96 -29.42 -25.10
C ILE A 11 -10.74 -28.91 -26.53
N ASN A 12 -11.30 -27.74 -26.85
CA ASN A 12 -11.12 -27.07 -28.14
C ASN A 12 -10.40 -25.73 -27.94
N LYS A 13 -9.62 -25.31 -28.94
CA LYS A 13 -9.09 -23.94 -29.02
C LYS A 13 -10.25 -22.95 -29.15
N ASN A 14 -10.20 -21.86 -28.39
CA ASN A 14 -11.25 -20.85 -28.27
C ASN A 14 -10.65 -19.43 -28.30
N GLY A 15 -9.95 -19.11 -29.40
CA GLY A 15 -9.30 -17.81 -29.59
C GLY A 15 -8.11 -17.57 -28.66
N HIS A 16 -7.73 -16.31 -28.50
CA HIS A 16 -6.59 -15.90 -27.67
C HIS A 16 -7.01 -14.85 -26.64
N CYS A 17 -6.49 -14.94 -25.43
CA CYS A 17 -6.67 -13.95 -24.36
C CYS A 17 -5.31 -13.44 -23.91
N ARG A 18 -5.09 -12.12 -23.97
CA ARG A 18 -3.81 -11.47 -23.59
C ARG A 18 -2.59 -12.10 -24.28
N GLY A 19 -2.73 -12.43 -25.57
CA GLY A 19 -1.68 -13.05 -26.38
C GLY A 19 -1.46 -14.55 -26.13
N LYS A 20 -2.29 -15.20 -25.31
CA LYS A 20 -2.18 -16.63 -24.98
C LYS A 20 -3.36 -17.42 -25.52
N GLN A 21 -3.13 -18.68 -25.88
CA GLN A 21 -4.19 -19.56 -26.35
C GLN A 21 -5.23 -19.79 -25.24
N ASN A 22 -6.49 -19.49 -25.55
CA ASN A 22 -7.64 -19.78 -24.71
C ASN A 22 -8.30 -21.08 -25.21
N TYR A 23 -8.83 -21.88 -24.28
CA TYR A 23 -9.47 -23.17 -24.54
C TYR A 23 -10.87 -23.18 -23.95
N ARG A 24 -11.74 -24.02 -24.51
CA ARG A 24 -13.07 -24.30 -23.98
C ARG A 24 -13.25 -25.81 -23.83
N CYS A 25 -13.64 -26.25 -22.64
CA CYS A 25 -14.02 -27.64 -22.40
C CYS A 25 -15.36 -27.96 -23.08
N LYS A 26 -15.46 -29.13 -23.72
CA LYS A 26 -16.70 -29.61 -24.33
C LYS A 26 -17.65 -30.26 -23.33
N VAL A 27 -17.14 -30.79 -22.22
CA VAL A 27 -17.94 -31.46 -21.19
C VAL A 27 -18.62 -30.45 -20.27
N CYS A 28 -17.86 -29.55 -19.63
CA CYS A 28 -18.41 -28.59 -18.66
C CYS A 28 -18.52 -27.15 -19.18
N GLY A 29 -18.09 -26.87 -20.41
CA GLY A 29 -18.15 -25.52 -21.00
C GLY A 29 -17.12 -24.51 -20.47
N ARG A 30 -16.32 -24.86 -19.44
CA ARG A 30 -15.32 -23.97 -18.82
C ARG A 30 -14.31 -23.45 -19.85
N GLN A 31 -14.04 -22.15 -19.81
CA GLN A 31 -12.95 -21.52 -20.54
C GLN A 31 -11.71 -21.35 -19.65
N PHE A 32 -10.53 -21.58 -20.22
CA PHE A 32 -9.26 -21.46 -19.51
C PHE A 32 -8.08 -21.27 -20.47
N VAL A 33 -6.99 -20.67 -19.99
CA VAL A 33 -5.82 -20.30 -20.80
C VAL A 33 -4.69 -21.29 -20.57
N GLU A 34 -3.90 -21.58 -21.61
CA GLU A 34 -2.78 -22.56 -21.61
C GLU A 34 -1.86 -22.45 -20.40
N SER A 35 -1.42 -21.24 -20.11
CA SER A 35 -0.56 -20.92 -18.98
C SER A 35 -1.01 -19.59 -18.39
N ARG A 36 -1.51 -19.60 -17.16
CA ARG A 36 -1.62 -18.36 -16.40
C ARG A 36 -0.20 -17.99 -15.99
N SER A 37 0.42 -17.02 -16.68
CA SER A 37 1.63 -16.44 -16.10
C SER A 37 1.14 -15.56 -14.98
N THR A 38 1.55 -15.86 -13.77
CA THR A 38 1.53 -14.91 -12.66
C THR A 38 2.47 -13.77 -13.05
N LYS A 39 1.98 -12.80 -13.83
CA LYS A 39 2.62 -11.49 -13.94
C LYS A 39 2.38 -10.77 -12.61
N GLY A 40 2.96 -11.31 -11.54
CA GLY A 40 3.08 -10.65 -10.26
C GLY A 40 4.42 -9.93 -10.19
N TYR A 41 4.55 -9.01 -9.26
CA TYR A 41 5.86 -8.54 -8.82
C TYR A 41 6.64 -9.71 -8.19
N SER A 42 7.97 -9.69 -8.27
CA SER A 42 8.78 -10.67 -7.55
C SER A 42 8.58 -10.52 -6.04
N GLU A 43 8.74 -11.62 -5.31
CA GLU A 43 8.65 -11.59 -3.85
C GLU A 43 9.71 -10.66 -3.27
N ASP A 44 10.92 -10.65 -3.83
CA ASP A 44 12.00 -9.74 -3.43
C ASP A 44 11.56 -8.26 -3.51
N ALA A 45 10.87 -7.88 -4.59
CA ALA A 45 10.40 -6.51 -4.76
C ALA A 45 9.32 -6.14 -3.72
N LYS A 46 8.45 -7.10 -3.37
CA LYS A 46 7.47 -6.94 -2.29
C LYS A 46 8.17 -6.77 -0.94
N GLN A 47 9.14 -7.62 -0.62
CA GLN A 47 9.90 -7.56 0.64
C GLN A 47 10.67 -6.25 0.79
N ILE A 48 11.31 -5.77 -0.27
CA ILE A 48 12.00 -4.47 -0.28
C ILE A 48 11.03 -3.33 0.03
N CYS A 49 9.84 -3.32 -0.61
CA CYS A 49 8.85 -2.28 -0.35
C CYS A 49 8.31 -2.33 1.08
N LEU A 50 8.04 -3.53 1.60
CA LEU A 50 7.58 -3.71 2.99
C LEU A 50 8.64 -3.29 4.00
N LYS A 51 9.92 -3.57 3.74
CA LYS A 51 11.03 -3.10 4.56
C LYS A 51 11.10 -1.56 4.58
N MET A 52 11.08 -0.91 3.41
CA MET A 52 11.08 0.56 3.34
C MET A 52 9.89 1.19 4.09
N TYR A 53 8.71 0.54 4.04
CA TYR A 53 7.56 0.98 4.82
C TYR A 53 7.81 0.90 6.32
N ARG A 54 8.38 -0.23 6.80
CA ARG A 54 8.76 -0.41 8.21
C ARG A 54 9.83 0.61 8.66
N ASP A 55 10.71 1.02 7.76
CA ASP A 55 11.71 2.07 7.99
C ASP A 55 11.11 3.49 8.00
N GLY A 56 9.77 3.63 7.84
CA GLY A 56 9.04 4.90 7.90
C GLY A 56 9.00 5.67 6.57
N VAL A 57 9.42 5.06 5.46
CA VAL A 57 9.36 5.70 4.14
C VAL A 57 7.91 5.73 3.65
N GLY A 58 7.40 6.93 3.31
CA GLY A 58 6.02 7.07 2.84
C GLY A 58 5.76 6.33 1.51
N PHE A 59 4.54 5.78 1.34
CA PHE A 59 4.15 4.97 0.16
C PHE A 59 4.49 5.59 -1.20
N ARG A 60 4.29 6.91 -1.35
CA ARG A 60 4.61 7.62 -2.59
C ARG A 60 6.13 7.73 -2.83
N ALA A 61 6.93 7.84 -1.77
CA ALA A 61 8.38 7.86 -1.88
C ALA A 61 8.91 6.47 -2.27
N ILE A 62 8.38 5.41 -1.66
CA ILE A 62 8.70 4.02 -2.05
C ILE A 62 8.36 3.79 -3.52
N GLY A 63 7.17 4.21 -3.97
CA GLY A 63 6.77 4.02 -5.36
C GLY A 63 7.64 4.76 -6.38
N ARG A 64 8.20 5.93 -6.02
CA ARG A 64 9.20 6.61 -6.85
C ARG A 64 10.55 5.86 -6.87
N ALA A 65 10.95 5.26 -5.75
CA ALA A 65 12.22 4.53 -5.64
C ALA A 65 12.19 3.17 -6.36
N THR A 66 11.08 2.44 -6.28
CA THR A 66 10.97 1.07 -6.82
C THR A 66 10.23 1.00 -8.16
N GLY A 67 9.56 2.07 -8.58
CA GLY A 67 8.69 2.09 -9.76
C GLY A 67 7.36 1.34 -9.58
N ILE A 68 7.07 0.88 -8.35
CA ILE A 68 5.84 0.17 -8.03
C ILE A 68 4.77 1.17 -7.61
N SER A 69 3.53 0.97 -8.08
CA SER A 69 2.43 1.85 -7.68
C SER A 69 2.22 1.85 -6.17
N HIS A 70 2.07 3.04 -5.58
CA HIS A 70 1.81 3.18 -4.15
C HIS A 70 0.55 2.41 -3.70
N ASN A 71 -0.44 2.25 -4.58
CA ASN A 71 -1.63 1.44 -4.31
C ASN A 71 -1.29 -0.05 -4.13
N THR A 72 -0.34 -0.58 -4.92
CA THR A 72 0.13 -1.96 -4.76
C THR A 72 0.79 -2.16 -3.40
N ILE A 73 1.61 -1.19 -2.99
CA ILE A 73 2.34 -1.23 -1.71
C ILE A 73 1.35 -1.17 -0.53
N ILE A 74 0.35 -0.30 -0.59
CA ILE A 74 -0.73 -0.23 0.42
C ILE A 74 -1.46 -1.57 0.53
N ASN A 75 -1.77 -2.20 -0.60
CA ASN A 75 -2.44 -3.51 -0.59
C ASN A 75 -1.57 -4.59 0.05
N TRP A 76 -0.25 -4.58 -0.19
CA TRP A 76 0.66 -5.53 0.47
C TRP A 76 0.73 -5.32 1.97
N VAL A 77 0.80 -4.07 2.44
CA VAL A 77 0.78 -3.78 3.87
C VAL A 77 -0.50 -4.29 4.52
N LYS A 78 -1.67 -4.00 3.94
CA LYS A 78 -2.96 -4.50 4.44
C LYS A 78 -3.04 -6.03 4.47
N GLN A 79 -2.49 -6.70 3.46
CA GLN A 79 -2.44 -8.16 3.42
C GLN A 79 -1.57 -8.72 4.54
N THR A 80 -0.41 -8.10 4.78
CA THR A 80 0.50 -8.50 5.86
C THR A 80 -0.09 -8.20 7.24
N GLU A 81 -0.75 -7.05 7.43
CA GLU A 81 -1.41 -6.70 8.69
C GLU A 81 -2.57 -7.65 9.02
N ALA A 82 -3.38 -8.02 8.02
CA ALA A 82 -4.47 -8.99 8.18
C ALA A 82 -3.97 -10.40 8.51
N GLU A 83 -2.71 -10.73 8.18
CA GLU A 83 -2.06 -12.00 8.52
C GLU A 83 -1.42 -11.96 9.93
N GLN A 84 -1.30 -10.78 10.55
CA GLN A 84 -0.63 -10.59 11.84
C GLN A 84 -1.59 -10.28 13.00
N SER A 85 -2.89 -10.11 12.76
CA SER A 85 -3.86 -9.86 13.82
C SER A 85 -4.41 -11.15 14.44
N GLU A 86 -3.72 -11.69 15.45
CA GLU A 86 -4.41 -12.16 16.66
C GLU A 86 -4.55 -10.93 17.57
N PRO A 87 -5.76 -10.55 18.03
CA PRO A 87 -5.98 -9.25 18.66
C PRO A 87 -5.43 -9.20 20.09
N ASP A 88 -4.42 -8.35 20.33
CA ASP A 88 -3.99 -7.96 21.68
C ASP A 88 -4.93 -6.88 22.26
N GLU A 89 -5.53 -7.17 23.42
CA GLU A 89 -6.63 -6.50 24.11
C GLU A 89 -6.38 -5.04 24.58
N GLN A 90 -5.21 -4.42 24.36
CA GLN A 90 -4.74 -3.30 25.20
C GLN A 90 -4.89 -1.86 24.66
N ASP A 91 -5.42 -1.63 23.45
CA ASP A 91 -5.46 -0.27 22.87
C ASP A 91 -6.69 0.59 23.20
N ARG A 92 -7.60 0.14 24.09
CA ARG A 92 -8.86 0.87 24.37
C ARG A 92 -8.75 2.15 25.22
N GLN A 93 -7.57 2.56 25.69
CA GLN A 93 -7.46 3.67 26.67
C GLN A 93 -6.83 4.98 26.18
N ILE A 94 -6.43 5.13 24.91
CA ILE A 94 -5.84 6.38 24.40
C ILE A 94 -6.84 7.20 23.56
N GLU A 95 -8.06 7.43 24.09
CA GLU A 95 -9.00 8.42 23.52
C GLU A 95 -9.49 9.40 24.58
N GLN A 96 -8.57 10.07 25.29
CA GLN A 96 -8.91 11.29 26.04
C GLN A 96 -7.74 12.27 26.07
N HIS A 97 -7.35 12.83 24.92
CA HIS A 97 -6.83 14.20 24.98
C HIS A 97 -7.06 14.96 23.66
N PRO A 98 -7.92 16.01 23.66
CA PRO A 98 -8.11 16.84 22.48
C PRO A 98 -6.85 17.69 22.29
N TYR A 99 -6.40 17.77 21.04
CA TYR A 99 -5.34 18.65 20.57
C TYR A 99 -5.63 20.08 21.03
N LYS A 100 -4.78 20.63 21.93
CA LYS A 100 -4.85 22.04 22.31
C LYS A 100 -4.50 22.88 21.07
N SER A 101 -5.50 23.56 20.54
CA SER A 101 -5.36 24.58 19.51
C SER A 101 -4.43 25.70 20.00
N VAL A 102 -3.29 25.86 19.33
CA VAL A 102 -2.53 27.12 19.35
C VAL A 102 -3.39 28.17 18.65
N GLN A 103 -3.86 29.17 19.38
CA GLN A 103 -4.39 30.41 18.81
C GLN A 103 -3.61 31.60 19.39
N SER A 104 -2.77 32.16 18.54
CA SER A 104 -2.23 33.51 18.65
C SER A 104 -3.36 34.52 18.43
N SER A 105 -3.57 35.43 19.38
CA SER A 105 -4.06 36.78 19.07
C SER A 105 -3.63 37.75 20.17
N GLU A 106 -3.14 38.89 19.71
CA GLU A 106 -2.55 39.99 20.47
C GLU A 106 -3.59 40.71 21.36
N SER A 107 -3.16 41.30 22.48
CA SER A 107 -3.18 42.77 22.64
C SER A 107 -2.84 43.24 24.06
N ALA A 108 -1.91 44.20 24.11
CA ALA A 108 -1.88 45.38 24.98
C ALA A 108 -1.54 45.20 26.48
N HIS A 109 -0.33 45.60 26.88
CA HIS A 109 -0.06 46.92 27.48
C HIS A 109 1.25 46.95 28.29
N LEU A 110 2.01 48.04 28.07
CA LEU A 110 2.87 48.75 29.03
C LEU A 110 4.11 48.01 29.58
N CYS A 111 5.31 48.46 29.19
CA CYS A 111 6.18 49.14 30.14
C CYS A 111 7.33 49.85 29.42
N SER A 112 7.50 51.12 29.76
CA SER A 112 8.54 52.03 29.31
C SER A 112 9.95 51.62 29.76
N SER A 113 10.90 52.17 29.03
CA SER A 113 12.20 52.69 29.49
C SER A 113 13.45 51.79 29.44
N ASN A 114 14.37 52.29 28.60
CA ASN A 114 15.80 52.51 28.84
C ASN A 114 16.86 51.49 28.38
N LEU A 115 17.77 52.05 27.56
CA LEU A 115 19.23 51.82 27.47
C LEU A 115 19.68 50.47 26.88
N LEU A 116 20.47 50.36 25.80
CA LEU A 116 21.55 51.19 25.28
C LEU A 116 21.67 50.93 23.75
N LYS A 117 21.50 51.95 22.91
CA LYS A 117 22.14 51.98 21.58
C LYS A 117 23.32 52.94 21.66
N LYS A 118 24.47 52.36 21.35
CA LYS A 118 25.82 52.92 21.43
C LYS A 118 25.92 54.25 20.68
N ILE A 119 26.55 55.22 21.34
CA ILE A 119 27.08 56.43 20.74
C ILE A 119 28.33 56.05 19.93
N SER A 120 28.37 56.57 18.70
CA SER A 120 29.49 57.09 17.89
C SER A 120 30.89 56.48 18.08
N TYR A 121 31.51 55.97 17.01
CA TYR A 121 32.39 56.70 16.09
C TYR A 121 32.62 55.86 14.83
#